data_AF-A0A1H4NUI6-F1
#
_entry.id   AF-A0A1H4NUI6-F1
#
_cell.length_a   1.000
_cell.length_b   1.000
_cell.length_c   1.000
_cell.angle_alpha   90.00
_cell.angle_beta   90.00
_cell.angle_gamma   90.00
#
_symmetry.space_group_name_H-M   'P 1'
#
loop_
_entity.id
_entity.type
_entity.pdbx_description
1 polymer ?
#
loop_
_entity_poly.entity_id
_entity_poly.type
_entity_poly.pdbx_seq_one_letter_code
_entity_poly.pdbx_strand_id
1 'polypeptide(L)'
;MRAALVRLVNAAFAARDAACWGEGTACASDSKKFSSWSSNFMTEWHQRYRGPGVMIYWHVEKKSLCVYSQLKSCSASEVAAMIEGVLRHCTDGEIDRQYTDTHGASIVGFAFAPMLGFNLLPRLKNVGSARLYRPAAGEDAKWPHLAPVLSTKTIDWDLIRQQYDQIVKAEQVLRRFTRGGPKHPTYRAIEELGRAVRTAFI
;
A
#
# COMPACT_ATOMS: atom_id res chain seq x y z
N MET A 1 23.94 4.82 -10.50
CA MET A 1 22.74 4.67 -11.35
C MET A 1 21.50 5.33 -10.75
N ARG A 2 21.06 5.02 -9.51
CA ARG A 2 19.87 5.65 -8.89
C ARG A 2 19.90 7.19 -8.82
N ALA A 3 21.01 7.78 -8.40
CA ALA A 3 21.14 9.24 -8.35
C ALA A 3 20.94 9.93 -9.72
N ALA A 4 21.31 9.25 -10.82
CA ALA A 4 21.08 9.77 -12.16
C ALA A 4 19.60 9.72 -12.55
N LEU A 5 18.89 8.65 -12.17
CA LEU A 5 17.43 8.55 -12.37
C LEU A 5 16.68 9.62 -11.57
N VAL A 6 17.05 9.83 -10.30
CA VAL A 6 16.48 10.90 -9.46
C VAL A 6 16.67 12.26 -10.12
N ARG A 7 17.88 12.59 -10.59
CA ARG A 7 18.15 13.84 -11.30
C ARG A 7 17.31 13.98 -12.57
N LEU A 8 17.17 12.91 -13.36
CA LEU A 8 16.35 12.91 -14.56
C LEU A 8 14.88 13.15 -14.24
N VAL A 9 14.34 12.47 -13.22
CA VAL A 9 12.95 12.62 -12.80
C VAL A 9 12.71 14.03 -12.26
N ASN A 10 13.60 14.57 -11.43
CA ASN A 10 13.48 15.93 -10.92
C ASN A 10 13.57 16.97 -12.04
N ALA A 11 14.48 16.79 -13.02
CA ALA A 11 14.55 17.66 -14.19
C ALA A 11 13.28 17.58 -15.04
N ALA A 12 12.69 16.38 -15.20
CA ALA A 12 11.44 16.20 -15.91
C ALA A 12 10.26 16.85 -15.16
N PHE A 13 10.23 16.82 -13.83
CA PHE A 13 9.25 17.57 -13.04
C PHE A 13 9.44 19.09 -13.18
N ALA A 14 10.68 19.58 -13.18
CA ALA A 14 10.96 21.01 -13.35
C ALA A 14 10.58 21.55 -14.74
N ALA A 15 10.74 20.73 -15.79
CA ALA A 15 10.35 21.08 -17.15
C ALA A 15 8.87 20.81 -17.47
N ARG A 16 8.09 20.30 -16.50
CA ARG A 16 6.72 19.84 -16.72
C ARG A 16 5.76 21.01 -16.87
N ASP A 17 4.87 20.91 -17.87
CA ASP A 17 3.67 21.74 -17.93
C ASP A 17 2.56 21.14 -17.04
N ALA A 18 2.26 21.81 -15.93
CA ALA A 18 1.23 21.38 -14.99
C ALA A 18 -0.20 21.44 -15.58
N ALA A 19 -0.47 22.31 -16.56
CA ALA A 19 -1.78 22.41 -17.19
C ALA A 19 -2.08 21.15 -18.03
N CYS A 20 -1.07 20.65 -18.75
CA CYS A 20 -1.22 19.44 -19.55
C CYS A 20 -1.11 18.15 -18.72
N TRP A 21 -0.20 18.12 -17.74
CA TRP A 21 0.21 16.88 -17.09
C TRP A 21 -0.21 16.79 -15.62
N GLY A 22 -0.57 17.89 -14.96
CA GLY A 22 -0.83 17.98 -13.52
C GLY A 22 0.44 18.11 -12.67
N GLU A 23 0.27 18.21 -11.35
CA GLU A 23 1.36 18.59 -10.43
C GLU A 23 2.33 17.48 -10.03
N GLY A 24 1.99 16.20 -10.20
CA GLY A 24 2.92 15.12 -9.81
C GLY A 24 2.59 14.35 -8.54
N THR A 25 1.50 14.68 -7.84
CA THR A 25 1.34 14.19 -6.46
C THR A 25 0.72 12.80 -6.35
N ALA A 26 0.18 12.28 -7.45
CA ALA A 26 -0.46 10.98 -7.51
C ALA A 26 0.48 9.94 -8.12
N CYS A 27 0.67 8.81 -7.44
CA CYS A 27 1.48 7.70 -7.92
C CYS A 27 0.64 6.42 -7.98
N ALA A 28 0.82 5.63 -9.03
CA ALA A 28 0.24 4.30 -9.18
C ALA A 28 1.35 3.25 -9.13
N SER A 29 1.09 2.14 -8.46
CA SER A 29 2.06 1.05 -8.39
C SER A 29 1.49 -0.31 -8.71
N ASP A 30 2.25 -1.06 -9.50
CA ASP A 30 1.92 -2.42 -9.92
C ASP A 30 3.20 -3.23 -10.15
N SER A 31 3.05 -4.56 -10.09
CA SER A 31 4.13 -5.49 -10.36
C SER A 31 4.01 -6.09 -11.75
N LYS A 32 5.14 -6.19 -12.47
CA LYS A 32 5.19 -6.83 -13.78
C LYS A 32 6.31 -7.85 -13.82
N LYS A 33 6.00 -9.04 -14.34
CA LYS A 33 7.00 -10.07 -14.63
C LYS A 33 7.76 -9.72 -15.91
N PHE A 34 9.08 -9.80 -15.84
CA PHE A 34 9.95 -9.81 -17.00
C PHE A 34 10.55 -11.20 -17.16
N SER A 35 10.42 -11.79 -18.35
CA SER A 35 11.03 -13.07 -18.66
C SER A 35 12.54 -12.98 -18.55
N SER A 36 13.15 -13.98 -17.94
CA SER A 36 14.59 -14.08 -17.72
C SER A 36 15.01 -15.53 -17.89
N TRP A 37 16.26 -15.74 -18.27
CA TRP A 37 16.86 -17.07 -18.34
C TRP A 37 16.84 -17.73 -16.95
N SER A 38 16.60 -19.04 -16.91
CA SER A 38 16.54 -19.83 -15.67
C SER A 38 17.86 -19.85 -14.89
N SER A 39 18.98 -19.60 -15.56
CA SER A 39 20.33 -19.59 -14.97
C SER A 39 20.67 -18.30 -14.21
N ASN A 40 19.77 -17.32 -14.13
CA ASN A 40 19.99 -16.11 -13.34
C ASN A 40 19.53 -16.34 -11.89
N PHE A 41 20.40 -16.05 -10.92
CA PHE A 41 20.14 -16.23 -9.48
C PHE A 41 18.90 -15.49 -8.96
N MET A 42 18.46 -14.42 -9.64
CA MET A 42 17.28 -13.64 -9.27
C MET A 42 15.99 -14.15 -9.93
N THR A 43 16.09 -15.12 -10.85
CA THR A 43 14.95 -15.67 -11.59
C THR A 43 14.14 -16.62 -10.71
N GLU A 44 12.84 -16.35 -10.60
CA GLU A 44 11.90 -17.23 -9.91
C GLU A 44 10.82 -17.74 -10.87
N TRP A 45 10.25 -18.91 -10.57
CA TRP A 45 9.10 -19.42 -11.31
C TRP A 45 7.82 -18.74 -10.85
N HIS A 46 7.09 -18.12 -11.79
CA HIS A 46 5.83 -17.47 -11.46
C HIS A 46 4.62 -18.31 -11.87
N GLN A 47 3.75 -18.66 -10.91
CA GLN A 47 2.60 -19.55 -11.15
C GLN A 47 1.56 -18.95 -12.12
N ARG A 48 1.19 -17.67 -11.96
CA ARG A 48 0.26 -16.96 -12.88
C ARG A 48 0.77 -16.86 -14.32
N TYR A 49 2.05 -16.53 -14.50
CA TYR A 49 2.67 -16.28 -15.82
C TYR A 49 3.42 -17.50 -16.38
N ARG A 50 3.30 -18.67 -15.73
CA ARG A 50 3.78 -20.00 -16.16
C ARG A 50 5.18 -19.99 -16.80
N GLY A 51 6.17 -19.42 -16.11
CA GLY A 51 7.54 -19.43 -16.60
C GLY A 51 8.54 -18.74 -15.67
N PRO A 52 9.84 -18.84 -15.96
CA PRO A 52 10.89 -18.12 -15.24
C PRO A 52 10.84 -16.62 -15.51
N GLY A 53 11.11 -15.80 -14.50
CA GLY A 53 11.30 -14.37 -14.66
C GLY A 53 11.69 -13.66 -13.38
N VAL A 54 11.92 -12.36 -13.50
CA VAL A 54 12.07 -11.44 -12.37
C VAL A 54 10.81 -10.59 -12.24
N MET A 55 10.38 -10.31 -11.01
CA MET A 55 9.28 -9.38 -10.76
C MET A 55 9.86 -8.00 -10.49
N ILE A 56 9.39 -7.00 -11.24
CA ILE A 56 9.71 -5.59 -10.99
C ILE A 56 8.44 -4.90 -10.52
N TYR A 57 8.54 -4.22 -9.38
CA TYR A 57 7.50 -3.38 -8.83
C TYR A 57 7.77 -1.94 -9.23
N TRP A 58 6.80 -1.30 -9.88
CA TRP A 58 6.93 0.03 -10.47
C TRP A 58 6.11 1.03 -9.69
N HIS A 59 6.61 2.26 -9.61
CA HIS A 59 5.92 3.42 -9.06
C HIS A 59 5.91 4.49 -10.14
N VAL A 60 4.73 4.75 -10.68
CA VAL A 60 4.54 5.64 -11.83
C VAL A 60 3.66 6.79 -11.41
N GLU A 61 4.18 8.01 -11.49
CA GLU A 61 3.40 9.22 -11.28
C GLU A 61 2.35 9.34 -12.38
N LYS A 62 1.08 9.51 -11.97
CA LYS A 62 -0.17 9.72 -12.72
C LYS A 62 -0.29 8.95 -14.03
N LYS A 63 0.55 9.25 -15.04
CA LYS A 63 0.71 8.51 -16.32
C LYS A 63 2.08 8.67 -17.00
N SER A 64 3.07 9.33 -16.38
CA SER A 64 4.17 9.94 -17.14
C SER A 64 5.55 9.40 -16.76
N LEU A 65 5.90 9.42 -15.47
CA LEU A 65 7.26 9.18 -15.01
C LEU A 65 7.32 8.05 -14.00
N CYS A 66 8.20 7.09 -14.23
CA CYS A 66 8.53 6.08 -13.23
C CYS A 66 9.46 6.72 -12.19
N VAL A 67 8.91 7.07 -11.03
CA VAL A 67 9.66 7.71 -9.92
C VAL A 67 10.50 6.70 -9.15
N TYR A 68 10.06 5.44 -9.07
CA TYR A 68 10.80 4.40 -8.39
C TYR A 68 10.50 3.02 -8.99
N SER A 69 11.49 2.14 -8.99
CA SER A 69 11.30 0.73 -9.32
C SER A 69 12.22 -0.16 -8.49
N GLN A 70 11.75 -1.36 -8.21
CA GLN A 70 12.52 -2.32 -7.43
C GLN A 70 12.23 -3.76 -7.84
N LEU A 71 13.24 -4.61 -7.71
CA LEU A 71 13.06 -6.06 -7.81
C LEU A 71 12.31 -6.57 -6.58
N LYS A 72 11.46 -7.55 -6.81
CA LYS A 72 10.63 -8.19 -5.80
C LYS A 72 10.65 -9.69 -6.05
N SER A 73 10.57 -10.51 -5.00
CA SER A 73 10.26 -11.94 -5.17
C SER A 73 8.79 -12.16 -5.46
N CYS A 74 8.44 -13.29 -6.06
CA CYS A 74 7.06 -13.66 -6.37
C CYS A 74 6.19 -13.79 -5.11
N SER A 75 6.80 -14.14 -3.97
CA SER A 75 6.12 -14.35 -2.68
C SER A 75 6.09 -13.12 -1.77
N ALA A 76 6.83 -12.05 -2.10
CA ALA A 76 6.88 -10.87 -1.25
C ALA A 76 5.55 -10.11 -1.23
N SER A 77 5.30 -9.39 -0.14
CA SER A 77 4.11 -8.54 0.01
C SER A 77 4.13 -7.38 -0.97
N GLU A 78 3.03 -7.15 -1.68
CA GLU A 78 2.87 -5.97 -2.55
C GLU A 78 2.77 -4.68 -1.75
N VAL A 79 2.19 -4.73 -0.55
CA VAL A 79 1.98 -3.55 0.31
C VAL A 79 3.32 -3.03 0.81
N ALA A 80 4.23 -3.93 1.19
CA ALA A 80 5.58 -3.54 1.61
C ALA A 80 6.36 -2.92 0.45
N ALA A 81 6.23 -3.49 -0.76
CA ALA A 81 6.87 -2.94 -1.96
C ALA A 81 6.26 -1.59 -2.39
N MET A 82 4.96 -1.40 -2.14
CA MET A 82 4.28 -0.13 -2.35
C MET A 82 4.81 0.94 -1.40
N ILE A 83 4.75 0.70 -0.08
CA ILE A 83 5.18 1.67 0.92
C ILE A 83 6.67 2.00 0.74
N GLU A 84 7.51 0.99 0.44
CA GLU A 84 8.93 1.24 0.21
C GLU A 84 9.18 2.22 -0.95
N GLY A 85 8.41 2.15 -2.04
CA GLY A 85 8.62 3.09 -3.15
C GLY A 85 8.15 4.50 -2.85
N VAL A 86 7.04 4.65 -2.11
CA VAL A 86 6.58 5.97 -1.65
C VAL A 86 7.57 6.61 -0.67
N LEU A 87 8.29 5.82 0.14
CA LEU A 87 9.27 6.38 1.08
C LEU A 87 10.68 6.55 0.50
N ARG A 88 11.02 5.83 -0.58
CA ARG A 88 12.40 5.77 -1.11
C ARG A 88 12.55 6.25 -2.55
N HIS A 89 11.53 6.89 -3.13
CA HIS A 89 11.69 7.48 -4.46
C HIS A 89 12.78 8.57 -4.48
N CYS A 90 12.99 9.27 -3.36
CA CYS A 90 14.04 10.28 -3.18
C CYS A 90 14.03 11.38 -4.26
N THR A 91 12.89 11.60 -4.89
CA THR A 91 12.64 12.69 -5.86
C THR A 91 12.00 13.87 -5.15
N ASP A 92 12.02 15.04 -5.78
CA ASP A 92 11.47 16.28 -5.19
C ASP A 92 9.93 16.30 -5.24
N GLY A 93 9.30 15.42 -6.02
CA GLY A 93 7.84 15.30 -6.08
C GLY A 93 7.25 14.74 -4.78
N GLU A 94 6.26 15.43 -4.22
CA GLU A 94 5.51 14.99 -3.04
C GLU A 94 4.36 14.06 -3.44
N ILE A 95 4.43 12.79 -3.04
CA ILE A 95 3.39 11.80 -3.34
C ILE A 95 2.39 11.73 -2.19
N ASP A 96 1.23 12.35 -2.37
CA ASP A 96 0.14 12.39 -1.38
C ASP A 96 -0.94 11.33 -1.63
N ARG A 97 -0.98 10.75 -2.83
CA ARG A 97 -2.00 9.78 -3.25
C ARG A 97 -1.36 8.58 -3.94
N GLN A 98 -1.56 7.40 -3.38
CA GLN A 98 -1.04 6.14 -3.92
C GLN A 98 -2.16 5.22 -4.40
N TYR A 99 -2.16 4.89 -5.68
CA TYR A 99 -3.10 3.97 -6.31
C TYR A 99 -2.49 2.57 -6.44
N THR A 100 -3.27 1.56 -6.05
CA THR A 100 -2.87 0.13 -6.18
C THR A 100 -4.02 -0.70 -6.75
N ASP A 101 -3.74 -1.86 -7.34
CA ASP A 101 -4.79 -2.82 -7.68
C ASP A 101 -5.32 -3.55 -6.42
N THR A 102 -6.32 -4.40 -6.62
CA THR A 102 -7.06 -5.19 -5.63
C THR A 102 -6.14 -5.95 -4.65
N HIS A 103 -5.00 -6.46 -5.12
CA HIS A 103 -4.03 -7.17 -4.27
C HIS A 103 -3.27 -6.23 -3.32
N GLY A 104 -3.21 -4.94 -3.63
CA GLY A 104 -2.66 -3.88 -2.77
C GLY A 104 -3.65 -3.34 -1.73
N ALA A 105 -4.93 -3.74 -1.77
CA ALA A 105 -5.98 -3.33 -0.84
C ALA A 105 -5.87 -4.03 0.54
N SER A 106 -4.72 -3.86 1.21
CA SER A 106 -4.44 -4.49 2.50
C SER A 106 -4.82 -3.61 3.67
N ILE A 107 -5.34 -4.25 4.72
CA ILE A 107 -5.63 -3.62 6.02
C ILE A 107 -4.38 -2.94 6.58
N VAL A 108 -3.22 -3.61 6.49
CA VAL A 108 -1.94 -3.04 6.97
C VAL A 108 -1.55 -1.81 6.15
N GLY A 109 -1.83 -1.80 4.85
CA GLY A 109 -1.60 -0.62 4.00
C GLY A 109 -2.47 0.56 4.41
N PHE A 110 -3.76 0.33 4.69
CA PHE A 110 -4.67 1.35 5.21
C PHE A 110 -4.26 1.88 6.59
N ALA A 111 -3.63 1.07 7.43
CA ALA A 111 -3.13 1.51 8.73
C ALA A 111 -1.94 2.48 8.58
N PHE A 112 -0.95 2.12 7.77
CA PHE A 112 0.29 2.89 7.66
C PHE A 112 0.21 4.10 6.72
N ALA A 113 -0.63 4.08 5.69
CA ALA A 113 -0.73 5.18 4.74
C ALA A 113 -0.95 6.56 5.42
N PRO A 114 -1.99 6.76 6.25
CA PRO A 114 -2.18 8.04 6.93
C PRO A 114 -1.08 8.37 7.93
N MET A 115 -0.43 7.36 8.54
CA MET A 115 0.71 7.57 9.45
C MET A 115 1.94 8.10 8.71
N LEU A 116 2.13 7.64 7.48
CA LEU A 116 3.22 8.04 6.58
C LEU A 116 2.90 9.29 5.75
N GLY A 117 1.74 9.93 5.97
CA GLY A 117 1.38 11.17 5.30
C GLY A 117 0.87 11.04 3.87
N PHE A 118 0.41 9.85 3.45
CA PHE A 118 -0.20 9.66 2.13
C PHE A 118 -1.53 8.91 2.19
N ASN A 119 -2.34 9.07 1.15
CA ASN A 119 -3.63 8.40 1.02
C ASN A 119 -3.49 7.15 0.16
N LEU A 120 -3.84 5.99 0.72
CA LEU A 120 -3.94 4.75 -0.06
C LEU A 120 -5.31 4.68 -0.75
N LEU A 121 -5.29 4.62 -2.08
CA LEU A 121 -6.46 4.64 -2.95
C LEU A 121 -6.50 3.35 -3.79
N PRO A 122 -6.77 2.19 -3.18
CA PRO A 122 -6.74 0.93 -3.89
C PRO A 122 -8.01 0.74 -4.73
N ARG A 123 -7.88 0.04 -5.86
CA ARG A 123 -9.04 -0.42 -6.62
C ARG A 123 -9.76 -1.54 -5.87
N LEU A 124 -10.97 -1.26 -5.37
CA LEU A 124 -11.81 -2.24 -4.71
C LEU A 124 -12.68 -3.00 -5.72
N LYS A 125 -12.19 -4.14 -6.24
CA LYS A 125 -12.93 -4.95 -7.25
C LYS A 125 -14.32 -5.40 -6.77
N ASN A 126 -14.49 -5.76 -5.49
CA ASN A 126 -15.74 -6.27 -4.93
C ASN A 126 -16.26 -5.38 -3.78
N VAL A 127 -16.44 -4.08 -4.02
CA VAL A 127 -16.91 -3.13 -2.99
C VAL A 127 -18.21 -3.57 -2.33
N GLY A 128 -19.14 -4.18 -3.09
CA GLY A 128 -20.42 -4.66 -2.55
C GLY A 128 -20.32 -5.80 -1.52
N SER A 129 -19.16 -6.47 -1.45
CA SER A 129 -18.87 -7.49 -0.43
C SER A 129 -18.11 -6.96 0.78
N ALA A 130 -17.70 -5.68 0.74
CA ALA A 130 -16.93 -5.09 1.82
C ALA A 130 -17.81 -4.92 3.06
N ARG A 131 -17.22 -5.24 4.22
CA ARG A 131 -17.87 -5.08 5.52
C ARG A 131 -17.32 -3.85 6.21
N LEU A 132 -18.22 -2.99 6.69
CA LEU A 132 -17.88 -1.77 7.43
C LEU A 132 -17.78 -2.09 8.92
N TYR A 133 -16.66 -1.75 9.57
CA TYR A 133 -16.48 -2.05 10.99
C TYR A 133 -17.14 -1.00 11.87
N ARG A 134 -17.78 -1.44 12.95
CA ARG A 134 -18.48 -0.54 13.86
C ARG A 134 -17.50 0.19 14.77
N PRO A 135 -17.71 1.49 15.06
CA PRO A 135 -16.91 2.21 16.05
C PRO A 135 -17.06 1.61 17.45
N ALA A 136 -18.28 1.28 17.88
CA ALA A 136 -18.55 0.68 19.19
C ALA A 136 -19.74 -0.29 19.14
N ALA A 137 -19.89 -1.10 20.18
CA ALA A 137 -21.04 -1.99 20.34
C ALA A 137 -22.31 -1.18 20.64
N GLY A 138 -23.46 -1.61 20.13
CA GLY A 138 -24.75 -0.98 20.41
C GLY A 138 -25.11 0.25 19.56
N GLU A 139 -24.30 0.59 18.54
CA GLU A 139 -24.57 1.73 17.66
C GLU A 139 -25.41 1.38 16.40
N ASP A 140 -26.00 0.19 16.36
CA ASP A 140 -26.75 -0.32 15.19
C ASP A 140 -27.93 0.57 14.79
N ALA A 141 -28.60 1.13 15.78
CA ALA A 141 -29.74 2.02 15.57
C ALA A 141 -29.35 3.36 14.90
N LYS A 142 -28.06 3.76 14.94
CA LYS A 142 -27.60 4.98 14.27
C LYS A 142 -27.56 4.83 12.75
N TRP A 143 -27.43 3.60 12.23
CA TRP A 143 -27.19 3.35 10.80
C TRP A 143 -28.12 2.27 10.22
N PRO A 144 -29.45 2.48 10.25
CA PRO A 144 -30.42 1.46 9.87
C PRO A 144 -30.25 0.98 8.41
N HIS A 145 -29.90 1.88 7.49
CA HIS A 145 -29.70 1.55 6.07
C HIS A 145 -28.37 0.84 5.79
N LEU A 146 -27.39 0.91 6.70
CA LEU A 146 -26.09 0.23 6.57
C LEU A 146 -26.06 -1.14 7.25
N ALA A 147 -27.12 -1.52 7.96
CA ALA A 147 -27.22 -2.81 8.66
C ALA A 147 -26.77 -4.03 7.81
N PRO A 148 -27.10 -4.14 6.50
CA PRO A 148 -26.68 -5.27 5.68
C PRO A 148 -25.17 -5.34 5.41
N VAL A 149 -24.44 -4.23 5.52
CA VAL A 149 -23.00 -4.12 5.22
C VAL A 149 -22.13 -4.01 6.49
N LEU A 150 -22.72 -3.74 7.66
CA LEU A 150 -22.00 -3.67 8.92
C LEU A 150 -21.42 -5.03 9.34
N SER A 151 -20.16 -5.02 9.76
CA SER A 151 -19.43 -6.15 10.32
C SER A 151 -19.86 -6.40 11.75
N THR A 152 -20.10 -7.65 12.14
CA THR A 152 -20.39 -8.07 13.53
C THR A 152 -19.31 -7.66 14.53
N LYS A 153 -18.08 -7.39 14.07
CA LYS A 153 -16.97 -6.94 14.91
C LYS A 153 -16.93 -5.42 15.01
N THR A 154 -16.64 -4.94 16.21
CA THR A 154 -16.32 -3.54 16.52
C THR A 154 -14.82 -3.32 16.44
N ILE A 155 -14.41 -2.06 16.27
CA ILE A 155 -13.01 -1.64 16.36
C ILE A 155 -12.62 -1.62 17.85
N ASP A 156 -11.48 -2.22 18.17
CA ASP A 156 -10.90 -2.20 19.52
C ASP A 156 -9.98 -0.97 19.66
N TRP A 157 -10.56 0.15 20.10
CA TRP A 157 -9.82 1.40 20.30
C TRP A 157 -8.80 1.33 21.44
N ASP A 158 -9.07 0.51 22.45
CA ASP A 158 -8.17 0.38 23.61
C ASP A 158 -6.90 -0.37 23.23
N LEU A 159 -7.01 -1.41 22.39
CA LEU A 159 -5.85 -2.10 21.84
C LEU A 159 -4.98 -1.17 20.97
N ILE A 160 -5.61 -0.32 20.14
CA ILE A 160 -4.89 0.69 19.35
C ILE A 160 -4.15 1.65 20.28
N ARG A 161 -4.83 2.16 21.32
CA ARG A 161 -4.23 3.11 22.28
C ARG A 161 -3.07 2.50 23.06
N GLN A 162 -3.22 1.26 23.55
CA GLN A 162 -2.20 0.55 24.32
C GLN A 162 -0.93 0.26 23.50
N GLN A 163 -1.08 0.04 22.19
CA GLN A 163 0.02 -0.34 21.31
C GLN A 163 0.53 0.82 20.44
N TYR A 164 0.00 2.04 20.61
CA TYR A 164 0.28 3.18 19.73
C TYR A 164 1.79 3.41 19.51
N ASP A 165 2.57 3.49 20.59
CA ASP A 165 4.03 3.68 20.52
C ASP A 165 4.73 2.56 19.75
N GLN A 166 4.21 1.34 19.85
CA GLN A 166 4.75 0.19 19.13
C GLN A 166 4.38 0.22 17.65
N ILE A 167 3.20 0.74 17.30
CA ILE A 167 2.79 0.95 15.90
C ILE A 167 3.71 1.99 15.24
N VAL A 168 3.96 3.11 15.91
CA VAL A 168 4.88 4.16 15.43
C VAL A 168 6.30 3.62 15.26
N LYS A 169 6.79 2.81 16.20
CA LYS A 169 8.10 2.13 16.04
C LYS A 169 8.09 1.10 14.91
N ALA A 170 6.98 0.39 14.71
CA ALA A 170 6.83 -0.63 13.69
C ALA A 170 6.85 -0.04 12.26
N GLU A 171 6.37 1.19 12.10
CA GLU A 171 6.45 1.97 10.86
C GLU A 171 7.89 2.01 10.32
N GLN A 172 8.87 2.22 11.19
CA GLN A 172 10.30 2.25 10.83
C GLN A 172 10.83 0.87 10.37
N VAL A 173 10.12 -0.21 10.70
CA VAL A 173 10.57 -1.61 10.53
C VAL A 173 9.59 -2.43 9.67
N LEU A 174 8.75 -1.77 8.88
CA LEU A 174 7.67 -2.31 8.04
C LEU A 174 8.02 -3.60 7.25
N ARG A 175 9.30 -3.81 6.90
CA ARG A 175 9.81 -5.04 6.27
C ARG A 175 9.64 -6.32 7.11
N ARG A 176 9.45 -6.26 8.43
CA ARG A 176 9.39 -7.45 9.32
C ARG A 176 7.98 -8.00 9.56
N PHE A 177 6.92 -7.26 9.28
CA PHE A 177 5.56 -7.62 9.71
C PHE A 177 4.79 -8.55 8.75
N THR A 178 5.46 -9.19 7.79
CA THR A 178 4.84 -10.04 6.76
C THR A 178 5.08 -11.54 6.95
N ARG A 179 5.71 -11.98 8.04
CA ARG A 179 5.96 -13.41 8.30
C ARG A 179 4.92 -14.03 9.24
N GLY A 180 4.38 -15.17 8.79
CA GLY A 180 3.40 -15.96 9.52
C GLY A 180 3.92 -16.48 10.86
N GLY A 181 3.12 -16.29 11.91
CA GLY A 181 3.37 -16.67 13.29
C GLY A 181 2.21 -16.20 14.18
N PRO A 182 2.23 -16.50 15.50
CA PRO A 182 1.22 -15.99 16.43
C PRO A 182 1.11 -14.48 16.32
N LYS A 183 -0.11 -13.95 16.11
CA LYS A 183 -0.32 -12.51 15.92
C LYS A 183 0.08 -11.74 17.17
N HIS A 184 1.25 -11.10 17.12
CA HIS A 184 1.74 -10.17 18.14
C HIS A 184 0.66 -9.10 18.44
N PRO A 185 0.48 -8.67 19.69
CA PRO A 185 -0.52 -7.65 20.05
C PRO A 185 -0.45 -6.39 19.18
N THR A 186 0.76 -5.91 18.87
CA THR A 186 0.98 -4.77 17.96
C THR A 186 0.45 -5.03 16.55
N TYR A 187 0.62 -6.24 16.00
CA TYR A 187 0.10 -6.56 14.67
C TYR A 187 -1.44 -6.56 14.66
N ARG A 188 -2.07 -7.03 15.76
CA ARG A 188 -3.52 -6.93 15.91
C ARG A 188 -3.98 -5.47 15.99
N ALA A 189 -3.27 -4.63 16.73
CA ALA A 189 -3.56 -3.21 16.82
C ALA A 189 -3.46 -2.52 15.44
N ILE A 190 -2.44 -2.86 14.63
CA ILE A 190 -2.30 -2.41 13.24
C ILE A 190 -3.51 -2.86 12.40
N GLU A 191 -3.98 -4.10 12.56
CA GLU A 191 -5.17 -4.59 11.85
C GLU A 191 -6.43 -3.81 12.27
N GLU A 192 -6.62 -3.49 13.55
CA GLU A 192 -7.77 -2.71 14.01
C GLU A 192 -7.72 -1.27 13.48
N LEU A 193 -6.56 -0.61 13.53
CA LEU A 193 -6.37 0.72 12.92
C LEU A 193 -6.66 0.69 11.42
N GLY A 194 -6.13 -0.29 10.71
CA GLY A 194 -6.36 -0.45 9.28
C GLY A 194 -7.82 -0.71 8.92
N ARG A 195 -8.58 -1.40 9.78
CA ARG A 195 -10.02 -1.59 9.61
C ARG A 195 -10.79 -0.30 9.80
N ALA A 196 -10.40 0.52 10.77
CA ALA A 196 -11.00 1.83 10.99
C ALA A 196 -10.81 2.73 9.77
N VAL A 197 -9.56 2.87 9.30
CA VAL A 197 -9.24 3.70 8.13
C VAL A 197 -9.91 3.17 6.85
N ARG A 198 -9.88 1.84 6.64
CA ARG A 198 -10.58 1.23 5.49
C ARG A 198 -12.09 1.47 5.53
N THR A 199 -12.70 1.42 6.71
CA THR A 199 -14.14 1.68 6.86
C THR A 199 -14.47 3.13 6.55
N ALA A 200 -13.62 4.07 6.95
CA ALA A 200 -13.78 5.49 6.60
C ALA A 200 -13.53 5.78 5.11
N PHE A 201 -12.72 4.95 4.44
CA PHE A 201 -12.44 5.09 3.01
C PHE A 201 -13.59 4.61 2.10
N ILE A 202 -14.33 3.57 2.52
CA ILE A 202 -15.44 2.99 1.76
C ILE A 202 -16.71 3.80 1.98
#